data_AF-A0A7S3FVI2-F1
#
_entry.id   AF-A0A7S3FVI2-F1
#
_cell.length_a   1.000
_cell.length_b   1.000
_cell.length_c   1.000
_cell.angle_alpha   90.00
_cell.angle_beta   90.00
_cell.angle_gamma   90.00
#
_symmetry.space_group_name_H-M   'P 1'
#
loop_
_entity.id
_entity.type
_entity.pdbx_description
1 polymer ?
#
loop_
_entity_poly.entity_id
_entity_poly.type
_entity_poly.pdbx_seq_one_letter_code
_entity_poly.pdbx_strand_id
1 'polypeptide(L)'
;MMPQGYFDKLAIQMKRQHSDIRSNSTHIVGQRPCSYYDFHNLTLSLAEGLVFHIPPVYYVRQAGDDSCIFLFQVNDEGSKEFDDIETAADLRTPQSSSQAKGEVEDFETNKGFILGLPFLRAFIFTLDTQ
;
A
#
# COMPACT_ATOMS: atom_id res chain seq x y z
N MET A 1 0.02 -3.58 2.36
CA MET A 1 1.14 -2.65 2.60
C MET A 1 2.45 -3.45 2.56
N MET A 2 3.56 -2.84 2.14
CA MET A 2 4.87 -3.51 2.00
C MET A 2 6.02 -2.57 2.41
N PRO A 3 7.21 -3.10 2.76
CA PRO A 3 8.35 -2.26 3.09
C PRO A 3 8.79 -1.39 1.90
N GLN A 4 9.24 -0.15 2.16
CA GLN A 4 9.61 0.83 1.11
C GLN A 4 10.56 0.26 0.07
N GLY A 5 11.60 -0.47 0.49
CA GLY A 5 12.58 -1.04 -0.44
C GLY A 5 12.00 -2.06 -1.44
N TYR A 6 10.90 -2.75 -1.09
CA TYR A 6 10.18 -3.61 -2.03
C TYR A 6 9.26 -2.82 -2.94
N PHE A 7 8.59 -1.80 -2.40
CA PHE A 7 7.76 -0.88 -3.18
C PHE A 7 8.56 -0.16 -4.28
N ASP A 8 9.75 0.34 -3.95
CA ASP A 8 10.62 1.01 -4.91
C ASP A 8 11.08 0.08 -6.03
N LYS A 9 11.44 -1.17 -5.68
CA LYS A 9 11.80 -2.19 -6.66
C LYS A 9 10.64 -2.50 -7.61
N LEU A 10 9.43 -2.65 -7.07
CA LEU A 10 8.22 -2.87 -7.85
C LEU A 10 7.96 -1.69 -8.80
N ALA A 11 8.00 -0.46 -8.30
CA ALA A 11 7.81 0.74 -9.09
C ALA A 11 8.83 0.86 -10.24
N ILE A 12 10.11 0.57 -9.96
CA ILE A 12 11.18 0.55 -10.96
C ILE A 12 10.92 -0.52 -12.02
N GLN A 13 10.55 -1.74 -11.62
CA GLN A 13 10.29 -2.84 -12.53
C GLN A 13 9.11 -2.52 -13.47
N MET A 14 8.03 -2.01 -12.91
CA MET A 14 6.84 -1.61 -13.67
C MET A 14 7.17 -0.49 -14.67
N LYS A 15 7.91 0.53 -14.24
CA LYS A 15 8.34 1.62 -15.12
C LYS A 15 9.27 1.16 -16.27
N ARG A 16 10.06 0.11 -16.05
CA ARG A 16 10.89 -0.50 -17.11
C ARG A 16 10.04 -1.20 -18.18
N GLN A 17 8.90 -1.76 -17.80
CA GLN A 17 7.95 -2.39 -18.73
C GLN A 17 7.10 -1.35 -19.46
N HIS A 18 6.70 -0.29 -18.75
CA HIS A 18 5.85 0.78 -19.28
C HIS A 18 6.37 2.15 -18.84
N SER A 19 6.90 2.92 -19.79
CA SER A 19 7.58 4.20 -19.52
C SER A 19 6.66 5.31 -18.96
N ASP A 20 5.36 5.15 -19.13
CA ASP A 20 4.32 6.06 -18.68
C ASP A 20 3.89 5.83 -17.21
N ILE A 21 4.42 4.80 -16.55
CA ILE A 21 4.21 4.58 -15.11
C ILE A 21 5.01 5.59 -14.28
N ARG A 22 4.36 6.17 -13.29
CA ARG A 22 4.89 7.14 -12.32
C ARG A 22 4.71 6.61 -10.89
N SER A 23 5.60 7.03 -10.00
CA SER A 23 5.51 6.73 -8.57
C SER A 23 5.99 7.93 -7.76
N ASN A 24 5.33 8.22 -6.63
CA ASN A 24 5.66 9.29 -5.69
C ASN A 24 6.05 8.74 -4.31
N SER A 25 6.75 7.61 -4.28
CA SER A 25 7.19 6.85 -3.10
C SER A 25 6.08 6.21 -2.27
N THR A 26 4.83 6.62 -2.42
CA THR A 26 3.67 6.05 -1.70
C THR A 26 2.63 5.43 -2.63
N HIS A 27 2.53 5.90 -3.86
CA HIS A 27 1.59 5.41 -4.87
C HIS A 27 2.30 5.11 -6.18
N ILE A 28 1.79 4.11 -6.91
CA ILE A 28 2.20 3.81 -8.29
C ILE A 28 0.96 4.05 -9.17
N VAL A 29 1.13 4.82 -10.24
CA VAL A 29 0.06 5.21 -11.15
C VAL A 29 0.54 5.11 -12.59
N GLY A 30 -0.28 4.52 -13.46
CA GLY A 30 -0.12 4.54 -14.90
C GLY A 30 -0.91 5.68 -15.55
N GLN A 31 -0.30 6.39 -16.51
CA GLN A 31 -0.93 7.53 -17.20
C GLN A 31 -1.87 7.12 -18.35
N ARG A 32 -2.15 5.83 -18.50
CA ARG A 32 -3.07 5.26 -19.49
C ARG A 32 -4.16 4.44 -18.80
N PRO A 33 -5.26 4.09 -19.50
CA PRO A 33 -6.29 3.22 -18.97
C PRO A 33 -5.72 1.87 -18.54
N CYS A 34 -6.33 1.22 -17.54
CA CYS A 34 -5.89 -0.09 -17.07
C CYS A 34 -5.89 -1.16 -18.16
N SER A 35 -6.75 -1.04 -19.18
CA SER A 35 -6.79 -1.94 -20.34
C SER A 35 -5.59 -1.80 -21.28
N TYR A 36 -4.76 -0.76 -21.14
CA TYR A 36 -3.54 -0.57 -21.94
C TYR A 36 -2.39 -1.47 -21.47
N TYR A 37 -2.34 -1.80 -20.19
CA TYR A 37 -1.26 -2.59 -19.61
C TYR A 37 -1.59 -4.08 -19.66
N ASP A 38 -0.59 -4.90 -19.97
CA ASP A 38 -0.73 -6.35 -19.90
C ASP A 38 -0.46 -6.82 -18.47
N PHE A 39 -1.54 -7.04 -17.72
CA PHE A 39 -1.44 -7.45 -16.32
C PHE A 39 -1.50 -8.97 -16.18
N HIS A 40 -0.47 -9.55 -15.57
CA HIS A 40 -0.44 -10.95 -15.15
C HIS A 40 -0.76 -11.08 -13.66
N ASN A 41 -1.24 -12.25 -13.23
CA ASN A 41 -1.52 -12.51 -11.82
C ASN A 41 -0.31 -12.23 -10.93
N LEU A 42 -0.53 -11.51 -9.84
CA LEU A 42 0.47 -11.35 -8.79
C LEU A 42 0.59 -12.67 -8.04
N THR A 43 1.80 -13.22 -7.97
CA THR A 43 2.07 -14.47 -7.25
C THR A 43 2.71 -14.17 -5.91
N LEU A 44 2.07 -14.63 -4.83
CA LEU A 44 2.63 -14.60 -3.48
C LEU A 44 3.01 -16.01 -3.07
N SER A 45 4.29 -16.21 -2.80
CA SER A 45 4.80 -17.47 -2.27
C SER A 45 5.05 -17.32 -0.78
N LEU A 46 4.29 -18.05 0.03
CA LEU A 46 4.53 -18.16 1.47
C LEU A 46 5.44 -19.36 1.79
N ALA A 47 5.84 -19.48 3.05
CA ALA A 47 6.57 -20.64 3.55
C ALA A 47 5.80 -21.94 3.25
N GLU A 48 6.54 -23.06 3.17
CA GLU A 48 5.98 -24.41 2.97
C GLU A 48 5.30 -24.64 1.61
N GLY A 49 5.63 -23.81 0.61
CA GLY A 49 5.20 -24.03 -0.78
C GLY A 49 3.77 -23.58 -1.07
N LEU A 50 3.14 -22.83 -0.16
CA LEU A 50 1.84 -22.24 -0.40
C LEU A 50 1.95 -21.06 -1.37
N VAL A 51 1.28 -21.17 -2.52
CA VAL A 51 1.32 -20.17 -3.59
C VAL A 51 -0.07 -19.62 -3.83
N PHE A 52 -0.18 -18.29 -3.78
CA PHE A 52 -1.40 -17.57 -4.05
C PHE A 52 -1.28 -16.79 -5.35
N HIS A 53 -2.29 -16.90 -6.22
CA HIS A 53 -2.40 -16.12 -7.44
C HIS A 53 -3.52 -15.09 -7.28
N ILE A 54 -3.16 -13.82 -7.39
CA ILE A 54 -4.08 -12.69 -7.23
C ILE A 54 -4.31 -12.07 -8.61
N PRO A 55 -5.53 -12.15 -9.14
CA PRO A 55 -5.87 -11.52 -10.41
C PRO A 55 -5.73 -9.99 -10.41
N PRO A 56 -5.45 -9.35 -11.56
CA PRO A 56 -5.29 -7.90 -11.70
C PRO A 56 -6.41 -7.08 -11.08
N VAL A 57 -7.66 -7.52 -11.20
CA VAL A 57 -8.85 -6.82 -10.66
C VAL A 57 -8.75 -6.52 -9.15
N TYR A 58 -7.90 -7.24 -8.42
CA TYR A 58 -7.71 -7.05 -6.98
C TYR A 58 -6.57 -6.10 -6.62
N TYR A 59 -5.69 -5.75 -7.55
CA TYR A 59 -4.56 -4.84 -7.28
C TYR A 59 -4.42 -3.69 -8.27
N VAL A 60 -5.31 -3.58 -9.27
CA VAL A 60 -5.44 -2.40 -10.15
C VAL A 60 -6.85 -1.84 -10.14
N ARG A 61 -6.96 -0.53 -10.36
CA ARG A 61 -8.24 0.18 -10.46
C ARG A 61 -8.16 1.31 -11.47
N GLN A 62 -9.14 1.37 -12.38
CA GLN A 62 -9.33 2.50 -13.27
C GLN A 62 -9.76 3.73 -12.46
N ALA A 63 -9.04 4.85 -12.61
CA ALA A 63 -9.45 6.14 -12.10
C ALA A 63 -10.37 6.86 -13.12
N GLY A 64 -11.09 7.88 -12.65
CA GLY A 64 -12.04 8.63 -13.49
C GLY A 64 -11.40 9.55 -14.52
N ASP A 65 -10.08 9.71 -14.51
CA ASP A 65 -9.27 10.53 -15.42
C ASP A 65 -8.52 9.69 -16.46
N ASP A 66 -9.02 8.49 -16.77
CA ASP A 66 -8.38 7.50 -17.63
C ASP A 66 -7.02 6.97 -17.11
N SER A 67 -6.57 7.33 -15.91
CA SER A 67 -5.36 6.76 -15.31
C SER A 67 -5.61 5.40 -14.63
N CYS A 68 -4.57 4.58 -14.53
CA CYS A 68 -4.64 3.30 -13.82
C CYS A 68 -3.91 3.36 -12.48
N ILE A 69 -4.62 3.09 -11.39
CA ILE A 69 -4.07 3.11 -10.03
C ILE A 69 -3.68 1.69 -9.61
N PHE A 70 -2.48 1.53 -9.08
CA PHE A 70 -2.04 0.28 -8.47
C PHE A 70 -2.21 0.33 -6.95
N LEU A 71 -2.86 -0.69 -6.39
CA LEU A 71 -3.27 -0.75 -4.98
C LEU A 71 -2.16 -1.30 -4.07
N PHE A 72 -0.92 -0.86 -4.30
CA PHE A 72 0.21 -1.14 -3.42
C PHE A 72 0.45 0.08 -2.52
N GLN A 73 0.72 -0.18 -1.25
CA GLN A 73 0.96 0.85 -0.23
C GLN A 73 2.22 0.50 0.54
N VAL A 74 2.93 1.52 1.02
CA VAL A 74 4.12 1.36 1.86
C VAL A 74 3.73 1.21 3.33
N ASN A 75 4.49 0.41 4.09
CA ASN A 75 4.50 0.47 5.56
C ASN A 75 5.33 1.68 5.98
N ASP A 76 4.69 2.83 6.22
CA ASP A 76 5.37 4.01 6.74
C ASP A 76 4.90 4.26 8.18
N GLU A 77 5.81 4.09 9.14
CA GLU A 77 5.63 4.49 10.56
C GLU A 77 5.34 5.99 10.70
N GLY A 78 5.61 6.81 9.67
CA GLY A 78 5.32 8.24 9.62
C GLY A 78 3.91 8.61 9.16
N SER A 79 3.09 7.64 8.70
CA SER A 79 1.72 7.93 8.24
C SER A 79 0.73 8.05 9.40
N LYS A 80 0.91 9.09 10.24
CA LYS A 80 -0.24 9.68 10.91
C LYS A 80 -1.25 10.03 9.82
N GLU A 81 -2.53 9.71 10.05
CA GLU A 81 -3.62 10.33 9.32
C GLU A 81 -3.31 11.82 9.19
N PHE A 82 -3.24 12.32 7.96
CA PHE A 82 -3.31 13.76 7.73
C PHE A 82 -4.76 14.16 8.03
N ASP A 83 -5.09 14.31 9.32
CA ASP A 83 -6.05 15.32 9.72
C ASP A 83 -5.42 16.68 9.36
N ASP A 84 -6.10 17.38 8.47
CA ASP A 84 -6.00 18.79 8.15
C ASP A 84 -4.61 19.35 7.85
N ILE A 85 -4.36 19.65 6.56
CA ILE A 85 -3.38 20.69 6.22
C ILE A 85 -3.98 22.02 6.70
N GLU A 86 -3.73 22.36 7.96
CA GLU A 86 -3.80 23.74 8.43
C GLU A 86 -2.76 24.56 7.66
N THR A 87 -3.25 25.47 6.81
CA THR A 87 -2.43 26.49 6.17
C THR A 87 -1.74 27.35 7.22
N ALA A 88 -0.45 27.63 7.03
CA ALA A 88 0.38 28.43 7.91
C ALA A 88 -0.24 29.80 8.25
N ALA A 89 -0.93 29.88 9.38
CA ALA A 89 -1.33 31.14 10.02
C ALA A 89 -1.23 31.11 11.55
N ASP A 90 -1.31 29.95 12.22
CA ASP A 90 -1.42 29.92 13.69
C ASP A 90 -0.21 29.27 14.39
N LEU A 91 0.99 29.80 14.14
CA LEU A 91 2.13 29.61 15.04
C LEU A 91 2.22 30.78 16.04
N ARG A 92 1.41 30.74 17.11
CA ARG A 92 1.70 31.47 18.36
C ARG A 92 1.30 30.69 19.63
N THR A 93 2.36 30.21 20.28
CA THR A 93 2.55 29.89 21.72
C THR A 93 1.97 28.59 22.34
N PRO A 94 2.72 27.95 23.27
CA PRO A 94 2.47 26.59 23.75
C PRO A 94 1.76 26.53 25.12
N GLN A 95 0.98 25.48 25.38
CA GLN A 95 1.02 24.62 26.60
C GLN A 95 -0.28 23.83 26.82
N SER A 96 -0.15 22.50 26.97
CA SER A 96 -1.02 21.62 27.78
C SER A 96 -0.29 20.27 27.94
N SER A 97 0.26 19.92 29.10
CA SER A 97 -0.34 19.19 30.24
C SER A 97 -0.94 17.81 29.93
N SER A 98 -0.09 16.78 30.02
CA SER A 98 -0.31 15.45 30.67
C SER A 98 -1.70 14.78 30.65
N GLN A 99 -1.79 13.55 30.11
CA GLN A 99 -1.90 12.28 30.89
C GLN A 99 -2.19 11.03 30.02
N ALA A 100 -1.39 9.98 30.27
CA ALA A 100 -1.62 8.52 30.28
C ALA A 100 -2.69 7.84 29.38
N LYS A 101 -2.30 6.71 28.76
CA LYS A 101 -2.71 5.32 29.13
C LYS A 101 -2.86 4.41 27.89
N GLY A 102 -2.14 3.29 27.91
CA GLY A 102 -2.32 2.16 26.99
C GLY A 102 -1.08 1.89 26.15
N GLU A 103 -0.12 1.12 26.69
CA GLU A 103 0.84 0.40 25.84
C GLU A 103 0.05 -0.64 25.05
N VAL A 104 -0.36 -0.27 23.84
CA VAL A 104 -0.53 -1.24 22.78
C VAL A 104 0.89 -1.62 22.41
N GLU A 105 1.27 -2.89 22.56
CA GLU A 105 2.49 -3.38 21.94
C GLU A 105 2.35 -3.09 20.44
N ASP A 106 3.08 -2.09 19.96
CA ASP A 106 3.25 -1.81 18.54
C ASP A 106 3.83 -3.08 17.92
N PHE A 107 2.96 -3.89 17.31
CA PHE A 107 3.40 -4.95 16.42
C PHE A 107 4.34 -4.28 15.42
N GLU A 108 5.61 -4.71 15.34
CA GLU A 108 6.59 -4.20 14.38
C GLU A 108 6.08 -4.45 12.94
N THR A 109 5.17 -3.61 12.45
CA THR A 109 4.61 -3.65 11.10
C THR A 109 5.68 -3.30 10.06
N ASN A 110 6.81 -2.76 10.49
CA ASN A 110 7.85 -2.22 9.63
C ASN A 110 8.71 -3.24 8.90
N LYS A 111 8.63 -4.54 9.25
CA LYS A 111 9.46 -5.58 8.61
C LYS A 111 8.66 -6.52 7.70
N GLY A 112 7.33 -6.54 7.80
CA GLY A 112 6.47 -7.52 7.15
C GLY A 112 5.68 -7.01 5.94
N PHE A 113 5.01 -7.92 5.24
CA PHE A 113 3.99 -7.57 4.25
C PHE A 113 2.61 -7.67 4.90
N ILE A 114 1.76 -6.68 4.68
CA ILE A 114 0.36 -6.70 5.11
C ILE A 114 -0.52 -6.95 3.89
N LEU A 115 -1.24 -8.07 3.88
CA LEU A 115 -2.25 -8.35 2.87
C LEU A 115 -3.54 -7.62 3.22
N GLY A 116 -3.75 -6.47 2.58
CA GLY A 116 -4.97 -5.67 2.76
C GLY A 116 -6.20 -6.31 2.11
N LEU A 117 -7.37 -5.74 2.41
CA LEU A 117 -8.67 -6.20 1.89
C LEU A 117 -8.72 -6.47 0.38
N PRO A 118 -8.12 -5.66 -0.51
CA PRO A 118 -8.15 -5.95 -1.95
C PRO A 118 -7.58 -7.34 -2.27
N PHE A 119 -6.52 -7.74 -1.58
CA PHE A 119 -5.85 -9.03 -1.76
C PHE A 119 -6.61 -10.17 -1.09
N LEU A 120 -7.16 -9.94 0.10
CA LEU A 120 -7.92 -10.96 0.84
C LEU A 120 -9.19 -11.40 0.11
N ARG A 121 -9.80 -10.51 -0.71
CA ARG A 121 -10.99 -10.86 -1.51
C ARG A 121 -10.75 -11.91 -2.59
N ALA A 122 -9.49 -12.24 -2.89
CA ALA A 122 -9.16 -13.30 -3.84
C ALA A 122 -9.26 -14.71 -3.22
N PHE A 123 -9.49 -14.84 -1.91
CA PHE A 123 -9.40 -16.12 -1.19
C PHE A 123 -10.54 -16.31 -0.19
N ILE A 124 -10.75 -17.58 0.17
CA ILE A 124 -11.58 -17.98 1.32
C ILE A 124 -10.59 -18.42 2.41
N PHE A 125 -10.67 -17.80 3.58
CA PHE A 125 -9.80 -18.09 4.70
C PHE A 125 -10.56 -18.87 5.79
N THR A 126 -9.93 -19.93 6.26
CA THR A 126 -10.25 -20.57 7.54
C THR A 126 -9.13 -20.25 8.50
N LEU A 127 -9.44 -19.51 9.56
CA LEU A 127 -8.51 -19.23 10.65
C LEU A 127 -8.70 -20.31 11.71
N ASP A 128 -7.74 -21.24 11.79
CA ASP A 128 -7.68 -22.22 12.88
C ASP A 128 -6.79 -21.64 13.97
N THR A 129 -7.39 -21.29 15.11
CA THR A 129 -6.71 -20.65 16.25
C THR A 129 -6.41 -21.63 17.38
N GLN A 130 -6.36 -22.93 17.07
CA GLN A 130 -6.06 -23.99 18.04
C GLN A 130 -4.60 -23.95 18.52
#